data_AF-A0A645E8G7-F1
#
_entry.id   AF-A0A645E8G7-F1
#
_cell.length_a   1.000
_cell.length_b   1.000
_cell.length_c   1.000
_cell.angle_alpha   90.00
_cell.angle_beta   90.00
_cell.angle_gamma   90.00
#
_symmetry.space_group_name_H-M   'P 1'
#
loop_
_entity.id
_entity.type
_entity.pdbx_description
1 polymer ?
#
loop_
_entity_poly.entity_id
_entity_poly.type
_entity_poly.pdbx_seq_one_letter_code
_entity_poly.pdbx_strand_id
1 'polypeptide(L)'
;MFDNEKLAAKYMFEVGTPYGIDGARAERLAALVRETAYPYAPQSRLGKILCDADIEYVGDRDFEHQADCFRMELARQGKEFSDREWYEFEIRFLEGISFFTATGRQLYEAGRTNNLAALRNRLAAATEK
;
A
#
# COMPACT_ATOMS: atom_id res chain seq x y z
N MET A 1 13.44 6.80 6.63
CA MET A 1 12.47 5.88 6.01
C MET A 1 13.27 5.01 5.07
N PHE A 2 13.19 3.69 5.19
CA PHE A 2 13.92 2.79 4.29
C PHE A 2 13.34 2.95 2.88
N ASP A 3 14.20 3.07 1.88
CA ASP A 3 13.83 3.10 0.47
C ASP A 3 13.76 1.65 -0.03
N ASN A 4 12.66 0.98 0.33
CA ASN A 4 12.47 -0.44 0.10
C ASN A 4 12.43 -0.76 -1.40
N GLU A 5 11.83 0.11 -2.20
CA GLU A 5 11.70 -0.05 -3.65
C GLU A 5 13.05 0.05 -4.34
N LYS A 6 13.94 0.95 -3.90
CA LYS A 6 15.31 1.00 -4.41
C LYS A 6 16.09 -0.28 -4.10
N LEU A 7 15.93 -0.83 -2.89
CA LEU A 7 16.57 -2.09 -2.52
C LEU A 7 15.99 -3.28 -3.30
N ALA A 8 14.66 -3.36 -3.42
CA ALA A 8 13.99 -4.39 -4.21
C ALA A 8 14.35 -4.33 -5.70
N ALA A 9 14.45 -3.12 -6.26
CA ALA A 9 14.91 -2.90 -7.63
C ALA A 9 16.36 -3.40 -7.85
N LYS A 10 17.23 -3.28 -6.84
CA LYS A 10 18.58 -3.86 -6.87
C LYS A 10 18.52 -5.39 -6.90
N TYR A 11 17.66 -5.99 -6.07
CA TYR A 11 17.50 -7.45 -6.03
C TYR A 11 16.98 -8.05 -7.33
N MET A 12 16.28 -7.29 -8.18
CA MET A 12 15.87 -7.80 -9.50
C MET A 12 17.06 -8.26 -10.36
N PHE A 13 18.23 -7.62 -10.23
CA PHE A 13 19.44 -8.02 -10.94
C PHE A 13 20.15 -9.19 -10.26
N GLU A 14 20.26 -9.16 -8.93
CA GLU A 14 20.96 -10.17 -8.15
C GLU A 14 20.24 -11.52 -8.16
N VAL A 15 18.91 -11.49 -8.00
CA VAL A 15 18.07 -12.68 -7.88
C VAL A 15 17.55 -13.15 -9.25
N GLY A 16 17.30 -12.22 -10.19
CA GLY A 16 16.68 -12.56 -11.47
C GLY A 16 17.58 -13.37 -12.41
N THR A 17 18.90 -13.14 -12.37
CA THR A 17 19.87 -13.80 -13.26
C THR A 17 19.79 -15.35 -13.17
N PRO A 18 19.79 -15.97 -11.97
CA PRO A 18 19.55 -17.41 -11.82
C PRO A 18 18.27 -17.96 -12.47
N TYR A 19 17.24 -17.14 -12.64
CA TYR A 19 15.95 -17.54 -13.23
C TYR A 19 15.84 -17.23 -14.73
N GLY A 20 16.96 -16.91 -15.39
CA GLY A 20 16.98 -16.60 -16.83
C GLY A 20 16.41 -15.23 -17.17
N ILE A 21 16.36 -14.30 -16.21
CA ILE A 21 16.01 -12.91 -16.46
C ILE A 21 17.27 -12.19 -16.98
N ASP A 22 17.28 -11.86 -18.27
CA ASP A 22 18.35 -11.06 -18.86
C ASP A 22 18.37 -9.62 -18.30
N GLY A 23 19.49 -8.91 -18.48
CA GLY A 23 19.66 -7.56 -17.94
C GLY A 23 18.62 -6.56 -18.43
N ALA A 24 18.15 -6.68 -19.67
CA ALA A 24 17.13 -5.78 -20.22
C ALA A 24 15.75 -6.04 -19.59
N ARG A 25 15.41 -7.30 -19.31
CA ARG A 25 14.19 -7.67 -18.58
C ARG A 25 14.30 -7.29 -17.11
N ALA A 26 15.46 -7.49 -16.47
CA ALA A 26 15.70 -7.08 -15.09
C ALA A 26 15.51 -5.57 -14.92
N GLU A 27 16.04 -4.75 -15.83
CA GLU A 27 15.84 -3.29 -15.80
C GLU A 27 14.38 -2.90 -15.95
N ARG A 28 13.62 -3.54 -16.86
CA ARG A 28 12.18 -3.28 -16.99
C ARG A 28 11.40 -3.62 -15.71
N LEU A 29 11.73 -4.73 -15.06
CA LEU A 29 11.10 -5.13 -13.80
C LEU A 29 11.49 -4.19 -12.66
N ALA A 30 12.77 -3.82 -12.57
CA ALA A 30 13.26 -2.85 -11.60
C ALA A 30 12.60 -1.47 -11.77
N ALA A 31 12.34 -1.05 -13.01
CA ALA A 31 11.57 0.16 -13.29
C ALA A 31 10.13 0.08 -12.77
N LEU A 32 9.46 -1.06 -12.93
CA LEU A 32 8.12 -1.29 -12.39
C LEU A 32 8.10 -1.29 -10.86
N VAL A 33 9.08 -1.92 -10.21
CA VAL A 33 9.24 -1.88 -8.75
C VAL A 33 9.41 -0.44 -8.25
N ARG A 34 10.12 0.42 -8.99
CA ARG A 34 10.24 1.84 -8.62
C ARG A 34 8.94 2.62 -8.77
N GLU A 35 8.02 2.18 -9.63
CA GLU A 35 6.71 2.82 -9.77
C GLU A 35 5.79 2.55 -8.58
N THR A 36 6.06 1.52 -7.75
CA THR A 36 5.29 1.21 -6.53
C THR A 36 5.77 1.99 -5.30
N ALA A 37 6.71 2.94 -5.44
CA ALA A 37 7.18 3.74 -4.33
C ALA A 37 6.09 4.70 -3.83
N TYR A 38 5.89 4.77 -2.51
CA TYR A 38 4.96 5.70 -1.88
C TYR A 38 5.63 7.08 -1.65
N PRO A 39 4.96 8.22 -1.95
CA PRO A 39 3.61 8.35 -2.50
C PRO A 39 3.53 7.94 -3.98
N TYR A 40 2.52 7.13 -4.32
CA TYR A 40 2.40 6.52 -5.65
C TYR A 40 2.26 7.58 -6.76
N ALA A 41 3.12 7.48 -7.77
CA ALA A 41 3.06 8.32 -8.98
C ALA A 41 3.35 7.50 -10.25
N PRO A 42 2.62 6.39 -10.50
CA PRO A 42 2.89 5.51 -11.62
C PRO A 42 2.64 6.20 -12.97
N GLN A 43 3.61 6.07 -13.87
CA GLN A 43 3.57 6.66 -15.20
C GLN A 43 3.08 5.67 -16.24
N SER A 44 3.44 4.39 -16.08
CA SER A 44 3.09 3.34 -17.03
C SER A 44 1.76 2.68 -16.69
N ARG A 45 1.13 2.05 -17.69
CA ARG A 45 -0.09 1.26 -17.47
C ARG A 45 0.16 0.10 -16.50
N LEU A 46 1.34 -0.54 -16.58
CA LEU A 46 1.70 -1.65 -15.69
C LEU A 46 1.97 -1.15 -14.27
N GLY A 47 2.67 -0.03 -14.09
CA GLY A 47 2.86 0.60 -12.79
C GLY A 47 1.53 0.93 -12.13
N LYS A 48 0.56 1.48 -12.87
CA LYS A 48 -0.80 1.74 -12.37
C LYS A 48 -1.50 0.48 -11.87
N ILE A 49 -1.37 -0.63 -12.60
CA ILE A 49 -1.92 -1.93 -12.19
C ILE A 49 -1.22 -2.43 -10.92
N LEU A 50 0.11 -2.33 -10.84
CA LEU A 50 0.87 -2.78 -9.68
C LEU A 50 0.56 -1.95 -8.43
N CYS A 51 0.48 -0.62 -8.55
CA CYS A 51 0.06 0.24 -7.45
C CYS A 51 -1.34 -0.14 -6.98
N ASP A 52 -2.32 -0.29 -7.89
CA ASP A 52 -3.68 -0.70 -7.51
C ASP A 52 -3.71 -2.05 -6.77
N ALA A 53 -2.86 -3.00 -7.18
CA ALA A 53 -2.76 -4.31 -6.53
C ALA A 53 -2.08 -4.21 -5.14
N ASP A 54 -1.04 -3.38 -5.01
CA ASP A 54 -0.31 -3.17 -3.74
C ASP A 54 -1.21 -2.58 -2.64
N ILE A 55 -2.17 -1.73 -3.03
CA ILE A 55 -3.11 -1.08 -2.10
C ILE A 55 -4.49 -1.74 -2.06
N GLU A 56 -4.74 -2.84 -2.78
CA GLU A 56 -6.10 -3.37 -2.94
C GLU A 56 -6.78 -3.72 -1.61
N TYR A 57 -5.97 -4.08 -0.61
CA TYR A 57 -6.44 -4.47 0.72
C TYR A 57 -7.28 -3.39 1.42
N VAL A 58 -7.10 -2.10 1.07
CA VAL A 58 -7.92 -1.02 1.64
C VAL A 58 -9.39 -1.15 1.25
N GLY A 59 -9.68 -1.83 0.14
CA GLY A 59 -11.02 -2.14 -0.34
C GLY A 59 -11.53 -3.53 0.05
N ASP A 60 -10.73 -4.33 0.74
CA ASP A 60 -11.09 -5.69 1.15
C ASP A 60 -11.87 -5.68 2.49
N ARG A 61 -12.62 -6.75 2.74
CA ARG A 61 -13.29 -7.05 4.02
C ARG A 61 -12.30 -7.34 5.13
N ASP A 62 -11.12 -7.87 4.80
CA ASP A 62 -10.06 -8.18 5.76
C ASP A 62 -9.14 -6.97 6.04
N PHE A 63 -9.55 -5.76 5.66
CA PHE A 63 -8.78 -4.52 5.84
C PHE A 63 -8.29 -4.33 7.27
N GLU A 64 -9.16 -4.52 8.28
CA GLU A 64 -8.81 -4.32 9.69
C GLU A 64 -7.67 -5.23 10.14
N HIS A 65 -7.70 -6.51 9.74
CA HIS A 65 -6.65 -7.45 10.10
C HIS A 65 -5.31 -7.07 9.47
N GLN A 66 -5.32 -6.66 8.20
CA GLN A 66 -4.13 -6.25 7.48
C GLN A 66 -3.56 -4.94 8.04
N ALA A 67 -4.44 -4.00 8.38
CA ALA A 67 -4.08 -2.76 9.07
C ALA A 67 -3.43 -3.02 10.43
N ASP A 68 -3.98 -3.92 11.25
CA ASP A 68 -3.38 -4.28 12.53
C ASP A 68 -1.99 -4.90 12.36
N CYS A 69 -1.81 -5.76 11.34
CA CYS A 69 -0.49 -6.30 11.01
C CYS A 69 0.49 -5.18 10.64
N PHE A 70 0.05 -4.19 9.86
CA PHE A 70 0.86 -3.03 9.50
C PHE A 70 1.19 -2.16 10.73
N ARG A 71 0.24 -1.94 11.64
CA ARG A 71 0.47 -1.25 12.92
C ARG A 71 1.55 -1.96 13.75
N MET A 72 1.49 -3.28 13.84
CA MET A 72 2.48 -4.09 14.53
C MET A 72 3.87 -4.00 13.88
N GLU A 73 3.93 -3.98 12.55
CA GLU A 73 5.19 -3.78 11.83
C GLU A 73 5.79 -2.41 12.13
N LEU A 74 5.00 -1.33 12.08
CA LEU A 74 5.45 0.02 12.41
C LEU A 74 5.91 0.14 13.86
N ALA A 75 5.21 -0.50 14.80
CA ALA A 75 5.63 -0.56 16.20
C ALA A 75 7.01 -1.21 16.36
N ARG A 76 7.30 -2.30 15.63
CA ARG A 76 8.63 -2.94 15.59
C ARG A 76 9.72 -2.03 15.00
N GLN A 77 9.34 -1.03 14.20
CA GLN A 77 10.23 0.01 13.68
C GLN A 77 10.30 1.25 14.59
N GLY A 78 9.72 1.19 15.80
CA GLY A 78 9.73 2.28 16.79
C GLY A 78 8.65 3.34 16.58
N LYS A 79 7.64 3.07 15.75
CA LYS A 79 6.47 3.94 15.55
C LYS A 79 5.25 3.34 16.24
N GLU A 80 5.06 3.73 17.50
CA GLU A 80 3.90 3.33 18.28
C GLU A 80 2.74 4.31 18.05
N PHE A 81 1.52 3.79 18.08
CA PHE A 81 0.29 4.57 17.95
C PHE A 81 -0.65 4.15 19.08
N SER A 82 -1.27 5.10 19.76
CA SER A 82 -2.53 4.85 20.46
C SER A 82 -3.64 4.50 19.46
N ASP A 83 -4.76 3.97 19.93
CA ASP A 83 -5.88 3.62 19.03
C ASP A 83 -6.40 4.84 18.28
N ARG A 84 -6.48 5.98 18.96
CA ARG A 84 -6.88 7.24 18.33
C ARG A 84 -5.91 7.67 17.23
N GLU A 85 -4.62 7.72 17.53
CA GLU A 85 -3.59 8.10 16.55
C GLU A 85 -3.57 7.13 15.37
N TRP A 86 -3.81 5.85 15.61
CA TRP A 86 -3.91 4.83 14.58
C TRP A 86 -5.09 5.08 13.65
N TYR A 87 -6.30 5.28 14.18
CA TYR A 87 -7.47 5.57 13.33
C TYR A 87 -7.31 6.89 12.56
N GLU A 88 -6.75 7.94 13.17
CA GLU A 88 -6.45 9.20 12.47
C GLU A 88 -5.39 9.02 11.38
N PHE A 89 -4.41 8.13 11.58
CA PHE A 89 -3.43 7.77 10.57
C PHE A 89 -4.07 7.00 9.40
N GLU A 90 -4.85 5.97 9.67
CA GLU A 90 -5.54 5.17 8.65
C GLU A 90 -6.54 5.99 7.85
N ILE A 91 -7.34 6.85 8.49
CA ILE A 91 -8.28 7.74 7.80
C ILE A 91 -7.55 8.61 6.79
N ARG A 92 -6.44 9.26 7.20
CA ARG A 92 -5.63 10.08 6.29
C ARG A 92 -5.01 9.26 5.16
N PHE A 93 -4.57 8.03 5.45
CA PHE A 93 -4.07 7.13 4.43
C PHE A 93 -5.16 6.79 3.41
N LEU A 94 -6.33 6.31 3.86
CA LEU A 94 -7.45 5.96 2.98
C LEU A 94 -7.92 7.16 2.16
N GLU A 95 -8.01 8.36 2.74
CA GLU A 95 -8.40 9.59 2.03
C GLU A 95 -7.40 9.98 0.94
N GLY A 96 -6.11 9.72 1.14
CA GLY A 96 -5.05 9.96 0.15
C GLY A 96 -4.99 8.94 -0.97
N ILE A 97 -5.67 7.79 -0.84
CA ILE A 97 -5.69 6.74 -1.85
C ILE A 97 -6.70 7.02 -2.96
N SER A 98 -6.31 6.75 -4.20
CA SER A 98 -7.19 6.66 -5.35
C SER A 98 -6.68 5.56 -6.29
N PHE A 99 -7.56 4.67 -6.75
CA PHE A 99 -7.18 3.63 -7.69
C PHE A 99 -6.97 4.23 -9.10
N PHE A 100 -5.84 3.90 -9.72
CA PHE A 100 -5.40 4.44 -11.00
C PHE A 100 -6.15 3.83 -12.18
N THR A 101 -6.46 2.53 -12.14
CA THR A 101 -7.13 1.81 -13.22
C THR A 101 -8.65 1.81 -13.06
N ALA A 102 -9.37 1.64 -14.17
CA ALA A 102 -10.82 1.49 -14.14
C ALA A 102 -11.24 0.23 -13.36
N THR A 103 -10.47 -0.85 -13.51
CA THR A 103 -10.68 -2.12 -12.80
C THR A 103 -10.49 -1.96 -11.30
N GLY A 104 -9.39 -1.34 -10.85
CA GLY A 104 -9.13 -1.08 -9.44
C GLY A 104 -10.25 -0.26 -8.78
N ARG A 105 -10.70 0.82 -9.45
CA ARG A 105 -11.85 1.61 -8.98
C ARG A 105 -13.13 0.78 -8.90
N GLN A 106 -13.42 -0.03 -9.92
CA GLN A 106 -14.63 -0.86 -9.92
C GLN A 106 -14.64 -1.91 -8.81
N LEU A 107 -13.48 -2.49 -8.51
CA LEU A 107 -13.36 -3.57 -7.51
C LEU A 107 -13.30 -3.04 -6.08
N TYR A 108 -12.53 -1.99 -5.82
CA TYR A 108 -12.07 -1.67 -4.46
C TYR A 108 -12.58 -0.33 -3.91
N GLU A 109 -13.08 0.58 -4.74
CA GLU A 109 -13.49 1.94 -4.31
C GLU A 109 -14.66 1.90 -3.31
N ALA A 110 -15.63 1.03 -3.54
CA ALA A 110 -16.78 0.86 -2.64
C ALA A 110 -16.34 0.30 -1.28
N GLY A 111 -15.44 -0.70 -1.28
CA GLY A 111 -14.87 -1.27 -0.06
C GLY A 111 -14.06 -0.24 0.72
N ARG A 112 -13.19 0.52 0.04
CA ARG A 112 -12.41 1.61 0.65
C ARG A 112 -13.32 2.63 1.34
N THR A 113 -14.40 3.01 0.68
CA THR A 113 -15.39 3.95 1.21
C THR A 113 -16.07 3.40 2.47
N ASN A 114 -16.45 2.12 2.46
CA ASN A 114 -17.05 1.46 3.62
C ASN A 114 -16.07 1.37 4.80
N ASN A 115 -14.82 0.97 4.54
CA ASN A 115 -13.77 0.88 5.54
C ASN A 115 -13.45 2.25 6.15
N LEU A 116 -13.39 3.31 5.32
CA LEU A 116 -13.22 4.69 5.79
C LEU A 116 -14.37 5.13 6.70
N ALA A 117 -15.62 4.79 6.37
CA ALA A 117 -16.76 5.09 7.22
C ALA A 117 -16.70 4.33 8.56
N ALA A 118 -16.30 3.06 8.54
CA ALA A 118 -16.12 2.25 9.75
C ALA A 118 -15.04 2.84 10.68
N LEU A 119 -13.90 3.26 10.12
CA LEU A 119 -12.82 3.92 10.87
C LEU A 119 -13.29 5.23 11.52
N ARG A 120 -14.07 6.06 10.81
CA ARG A 120 -14.62 7.30 11.39
C ARG A 120 -15.56 7.03 12.57
N ASN A 121 -16.37 5.97 12.49
CA ASN A 121 -17.22 5.55 13.62
C ASN A 121 -16.39 5.09 14.82
N ARG A 122 -15.30 4.33 14.59
CA ARG A 122 -14.37 3.89 15.65
C ARG A 122 -13.68 5.07 16.31
N LEU A 123 -13.20 6.03 15.53
CA LEU A 123 -12.57 7.25 16.04
C LEU A 123 -13.53 8.06 16.92
N ALA A 124 -14.79 8.21 16.51
CA ALA A 124 -15.81 8.88 17.32
C ALA A 124 -16.03 8.15 18.66
N ALA A 125 -16.22 6.83 18.63
CA ALA A 125 -16.41 6.02 19.84
C ALA A 125 -15.19 6.01 20.78
N ALA A 126 -13.98 6.15 20.23
CA ALA A 126 -12.75 6.27 21.01
C ALA A 126 -12.56 7.66 21.65
N THR A 127 -13.26 8.69 21.17
CA THR A 127 -13.18 10.06 21.69
C THR A 127 -14.21 10.32 22.80
N GLU A 128 -15.26 9.49 22.88
CA GLU A 128 -16.32 9.57 23.90
C GLU A 128 -15.98 8.87 25.23
N LYS A 129 -14.81 8.23 25.33
CA LYS A 129 -14.27 7.59 26.54
C LYS A 129 -13.11 8.36 27.12
#